data_AF-A0A1X2GFC3-F1
#
_entry.id   AF-A0A1X2GFC3-F1
#
_cell.length_a   1.000
_cell.length_b   1.000
_cell.length_c   1.000
_cell.angle_alpha   90.00
_cell.angle_beta   90.00
_cell.angle_gamma   90.00
#
_symmetry.space_group_name_H-M   'P 1'
#
loop_
_entity.id
_entity.type
_entity.pdbx_description
1 polymer ?
#
loop_
_entity_poly.entity_id
_entity_poly.type
_entity_poly.pdbx_seq_one_letter_code
_entity_poly.pdbx_strand_id
1 'polypeptide(L)'
;MNISREQAACMFYGEEFNEINKSVLVKRIDDIKDVDICYIDDQTDPVLVSQRKMNINPFRYHKYLSIPETKPINEMPRAQLTSDTMIITFLNEAFLACSPHNDEVYSLECMTTNEILAVVSRYTSLFDDKSSNSFLQWCLRRKIKFTKATVSRKRAKGQKEKIGFRNVYAMKRELIDNVAESIATYLPRYQEYIGNLHKEGFQVIGYARKSIGKEDEDTRIRLLQNMVERLAKRSLVKKVFVSPSSSASEKISARDTNEVGIARRLKNVDGNTQDLISFIAATENVCLVVLDFAGITTDAEDLRSFVQDNSNLKMIVIDQLPFQHEVKLFQRNQLLNDPQALENFICRKSCVQRSK
;
A
#
# COMPACT_ATOMS: atom_id res chain seq x y z
N MET A 1 -4.45 8.89 -11.46
CA MET A 1 -3.74 10.02 -12.07
C MET A 1 -2.87 10.59 -10.99
N ASN A 2 -1.56 10.72 -11.20
CA ASN A 2 -0.69 11.36 -10.21
C ASN A 2 -0.78 12.87 -10.42
N ILE A 3 -0.94 13.62 -9.33
CA ILE A 3 -1.06 15.09 -9.31
C ILE A 3 0.17 15.69 -8.61
N SER A 4 0.71 16.79 -9.16
CA SER A 4 1.83 17.50 -8.53
C SER A 4 1.35 18.41 -7.40
N ARG A 5 2.24 18.79 -6.49
CA ARG A 5 1.93 19.71 -5.38
C ARG A 5 1.45 21.07 -5.89
N GLU A 6 2.05 21.54 -6.97
CA GLU A 6 1.71 22.77 -7.67
C GLU A 6 0.29 22.73 -8.26
N GLN A 7 -0.07 21.61 -8.88
CA GLN A 7 -1.42 21.39 -9.41
C GLN A 7 -2.44 21.31 -8.29
N ALA A 8 -2.13 20.59 -7.22
CA ALA A 8 -2.99 20.49 -6.04
C ALA A 8 -3.23 21.87 -5.41
N ALA A 9 -2.21 22.73 -5.35
CA ALA A 9 -2.38 24.09 -4.84
C ALA A 9 -3.39 24.88 -5.67
N CYS A 10 -3.32 24.80 -7.00
CA CYS A 10 -4.29 25.45 -7.89
C CYS A 10 -5.71 24.87 -7.69
N MET A 11 -5.84 23.54 -7.60
CA MET A 11 -7.11 22.87 -7.34
C MET A 11 -7.73 23.31 -6.00
N PHE A 12 -6.93 23.40 -4.94
CA PHE A 12 -7.39 23.80 -3.60
C PHE A 12 -7.96 25.22 -3.57
N TYR A 13 -7.32 26.16 -4.27
CA TYR A 13 -7.79 27.54 -4.36
C TYR A 13 -8.83 27.77 -5.46
N GLY A 14 -9.15 26.75 -6.27
CA GLY A 14 -10.10 26.86 -7.38
C GLY A 14 -9.59 27.70 -8.54
N GLU A 15 -8.27 27.78 -8.72
CA GLU A 15 -7.60 28.61 -9.73
C GLU A 15 -7.13 27.77 -10.92
N GLU A 16 -7.07 28.37 -12.10
CA GLU A 16 -6.51 27.71 -13.29
C GLU A 16 -5.02 27.42 -13.11
N PHE A 17 -4.58 26.26 -13.61
CA PHE A 17 -3.17 25.88 -13.55
C PHE A 17 -2.36 26.62 -14.63
N ASN A 18 -1.46 27.50 -14.20
CA ASN A 18 -0.49 28.20 -15.06
C ASN A 18 0.77 28.57 -14.25
N GLU A 19 1.84 29.01 -14.93
CA GLU A 19 3.13 29.34 -14.31
C GLU A 19 3.04 30.39 -13.19
N ILE A 20 2.14 31.36 -13.32
CA ILE A 20 1.99 32.43 -12.33
C ILE A 20 1.27 31.90 -11.10
N ASN A 21 0.09 31.30 -11.31
CA ASN A 21 -0.76 30.79 -10.25
C ASN A 21 -0.03 29.72 -9.45
N LYS A 22 0.67 28.80 -10.11
CA LYS A 22 1.34 27.71 -9.41
C LYS A 22 2.40 28.22 -8.42
N SER A 23 3.23 29.19 -8.81
CA SER A 23 4.25 29.75 -7.92
C SER A 23 3.66 30.58 -6.79
N VAL A 24 2.64 31.39 -7.08
CA VAL A 24 1.98 32.25 -6.09
C VAL A 24 1.24 31.42 -5.03
N LEU A 25 0.47 30.42 -5.47
CA LEU A 25 -0.38 29.62 -4.58
C LEU A 25 0.43 28.63 -3.74
N VAL A 26 1.50 28.06 -4.29
CA VAL A 26 2.45 27.26 -3.51
C VAL A 26 3.10 28.11 -2.41
N LYS A 27 3.62 29.29 -2.77
CA LYS A 27 4.21 30.21 -1.79
C LYS A 27 3.21 30.58 -0.69
N ARG A 28 1.95 30.84 -1.06
CA ARG A 28 0.88 31.13 -0.12
C ARG A 28 0.64 30.00 0.90
N ILE A 29 0.80 28.74 0.49
CA ILE A 29 0.73 27.59 1.41
C ILE A 29 1.99 27.54 2.27
N ASP A 30 3.16 27.73 1.69
CA ASP A 30 4.45 27.68 2.41
C ASP A 30 4.57 28.79 3.47
N ASP A 31 3.94 29.94 3.25
CA ASP A 31 3.84 31.04 4.22
C ASP A 31 2.97 30.68 5.44
N ILE A 32 2.14 29.63 5.36
CA ILE A 32 1.33 29.14 6.48
C ILE A 32 2.17 28.18 7.33
N LYS A 33 2.51 28.60 8.55
CA LYS A 33 3.29 27.79 9.48
C LYS A 33 2.61 26.47 9.82
N ASP A 34 3.40 25.39 9.87
CA ASP A 34 3.02 24.04 10.30
C ASP A 34 1.87 23.41 9.48
N VAL A 35 1.62 23.84 8.24
CA VAL A 35 0.60 23.29 7.33
C VAL A 35 1.24 22.82 6.03
N ASP A 36 0.63 21.83 5.37
CA ASP A 36 0.96 21.45 4.00
C ASP A 36 -0.29 20.92 3.29
N ILE A 37 -0.21 20.83 1.97
CA ILE A 37 -1.28 20.32 1.10
C ILE A 37 -1.12 18.82 0.86
N CYS A 38 -2.21 18.08 1.01
CA CYS A 38 -2.24 16.63 0.86
C CYS A 38 -3.59 16.14 0.37
N TYR A 39 -3.74 14.83 0.19
CA TYR A 39 -5.02 14.18 -0.06
C TYR A 39 -5.24 13.01 0.90
N ILE A 40 -6.50 12.58 1.04
CA ILE A 40 -6.87 11.41 1.85
C ILE A 40 -7.17 10.24 0.92
N ASP A 41 -8.30 10.27 0.23
CA ASP A 41 -8.72 9.17 -0.66
C ASP A 41 -8.67 9.56 -2.15
N ASP A 42 -8.92 10.85 -2.45
CA ASP A 42 -8.99 11.38 -3.82
C ASP A 42 -7.92 12.47 -4.03
N GLN A 43 -7.01 12.24 -4.98
CA GLN A 43 -5.98 13.22 -5.35
C GLN A 43 -6.55 14.49 -5.99
N THR A 44 -7.81 14.48 -6.42
CA THR A 44 -8.48 15.66 -7.00
C THR A 44 -9.19 16.52 -5.96
N ASP A 45 -9.24 16.07 -4.70
CA ASP A 45 -9.82 16.78 -3.57
C ASP A 45 -8.73 17.13 -2.54
N PRO A 46 -7.90 18.16 -2.82
CA PRO A 46 -6.82 18.55 -1.93
C PRO A 46 -7.33 19.15 -0.62
N VAL A 47 -6.62 18.84 0.47
CA VAL A 47 -6.88 19.38 1.80
C VAL A 47 -5.62 19.98 2.42
N LEU A 48 -5.80 21.09 3.13
CA LEU A 48 -4.75 21.66 3.98
C LEU A 48 -4.81 21.02 5.38
N VAL A 49 -3.71 20.42 5.79
CA VAL A 49 -3.61 19.70 7.06
C VAL A 49 -2.34 20.12 7.77
N SER A 50 -2.39 20.19 9.11
CA SER A 50 -1.17 20.47 9.86
C SER A 50 -0.13 19.38 9.64
N GLN A 51 1.13 19.76 9.45
CA GLN A 51 2.23 18.82 9.25
C GLN A 51 2.34 17.83 10.41
N ARG A 52 2.00 18.26 11.63
CA ARG A 52 1.91 17.38 12.80
C ARG A 52 0.87 16.27 12.60
N LYS A 53 -0.34 16.60 12.12
CA LYS A 53 -1.37 15.59 11.83
C LYS A 53 -0.94 14.63 10.71
N MET A 54 -0.29 15.15 9.68
CA MET A 54 0.27 14.31 8.60
C MET A 54 1.32 13.35 9.13
N ASN A 55 2.22 13.82 10.00
CA ASN A 55 3.26 13.00 10.62
C ASN A 55 2.69 11.97 11.62
N ILE A 56 1.60 12.32 12.32
CA ILE A 56 0.89 11.39 13.22
C ILE A 56 0.16 10.30 12.43
N ASN A 57 -0.35 10.61 11.23
CA ASN A 57 -1.09 9.64 10.41
C ASN A 57 -0.61 9.65 8.94
N PRO A 58 0.63 9.20 8.68
CA PRO A 58 1.27 9.32 7.37
C PRO A 58 0.67 8.40 6.31
N PHE A 59 -0.18 7.46 6.70
CA PHE A 59 -0.88 6.55 5.79
C PHE A 59 -2.34 6.96 5.52
N ARG A 60 -2.82 8.00 6.20
CA ARG A 60 -4.10 8.65 5.88
C ARG A 60 -3.89 9.91 5.05
N TYR A 61 -2.83 10.66 5.31
CA TYR A 61 -2.55 11.91 4.62
C TYR A 61 -1.41 11.70 3.63
N HIS A 62 -1.74 11.64 2.35
CA HIS A 62 -0.80 11.37 1.28
C HIS A 62 -0.29 12.67 0.67
N LYS A 63 1.04 12.79 0.58
CA LYS A 63 1.69 13.95 -0.03
C LYS A 63 1.58 13.89 -1.55
N TYR A 64 1.38 15.05 -2.17
CA TYR A 64 1.49 15.20 -3.62
C TYR A 64 2.94 15.09 -4.09
N LEU A 65 3.13 14.76 -5.38
CA LEU A 65 4.45 14.73 -5.98
C LEU A 65 5.01 16.16 -6.04
N SER A 66 6.18 16.39 -5.47
CA SER A 66 6.91 17.65 -5.60
C SER A 66 8.19 17.43 -6.40
N ILE A 67 8.60 18.44 -7.15
CA ILE A 67 9.94 18.49 -7.74
C ILE A 67 10.90 18.84 -6.59
N PRO A 68 11.98 18.07 -6.33
CA PRO A 68 12.94 18.45 -5.30
C PRO A 68 13.65 19.74 -5.70
N GLU A 69 13.85 20.65 -4.76
CA GLU A 69 14.80 21.75 -4.94
C GLU A 69 16.22 21.15 -5.03
N THR A 70 16.72 21.03 -6.26
CA THR A 70 18.12 20.67 -6.60
C THR A 70 18.66 19.39 -5.94
N LYS A 71 18.37 18.22 -6.53
CA LYS A 71 19.29 17.07 -6.44
C LYS A 71 20.30 17.14 -7.60
N PRO A 72 21.61 16.89 -7.39
CA PRO A 72 22.56 16.76 -8.49
C PRO A 72 22.10 15.68 -9.47
N ILE A 73 22.02 16.01 -10.76
CA ILE A 73 21.48 15.17 -11.85
C ILE A 73 22.24 13.84 -12.03
N ASN A 74 23.39 13.65 -11.37
CA ASN A 74 24.31 12.53 -11.54
C ASN A 74 24.49 11.61 -10.32
N GLU A 75 23.71 11.76 -9.25
CA GLU A 75 23.75 10.75 -8.17
C GLU A 75 22.96 9.50 -8.59
N MET A 76 23.55 8.31 -8.38
CA MET A 76 22.78 7.07 -8.48
C MET A 76 21.55 7.14 -7.58
N PRO A 77 20.38 6.64 -8.04
CA PRO A 77 19.20 6.66 -7.19
C PRO A 77 19.45 5.93 -5.87
N ARG A 78 19.13 6.60 -4.75
CA ARG A 78 19.26 6.01 -3.41
C ARG A 78 18.23 4.92 -3.13
N ALA A 79 17.15 4.89 -3.92
CA ALA A 79 16.05 3.96 -3.73
C ALA A 79 16.38 2.57 -4.29
N GLN A 80 16.12 1.54 -3.49
CA GLN A 80 16.25 0.14 -3.90
C GLN A 80 14.90 -0.56 -3.81
N LEU A 81 14.35 -0.96 -4.95
CA LEU A 81 13.11 -1.72 -5.09
C LEU A 81 13.44 -3.22 -5.02
N THR A 82 13.24 -3.80 -3.84
CA THR A 82 13.70 -5.16 -3.52
C THR A 82 12.65 -6.25 -3.68
N SER A 83 11.41 -5.89 -4.03
CA SER A 83 10.30 -6.84 -4.15
C SER A 83 9.48 -6.65 -5.41
N ASP A 84 8.82 -7.73 -5.86
CA ASP A 84 7.90 -7.71 -6.99
C ASP A 84 6.81 -6.64 -6.80
N THR A 85 6.25 -6.47 -5.60
CA THR A 85 5.19 -5.47 -5.36
C THR A 85 5.68 -4.04 -5.47
N MET A 86 6.90 -3.74 -5.00
CA MET A 86 7.52 -2.43 -5.19
C MET A 86 7.73 -2.12 -6.68
N ILE A 87 8.24 -3.09 -7.45
CA ILE A 87 8.46 -2.93 -8.90
C ILE A 87 7.13 -2.80 -9.65
N ILE A 88 6.12 -3.60 -9.31
CA ILE A 88 4.79 -3.51 -9.90
C ILE A 88 4.20 -2.12 -9.67
N THR A 89 4.31 -1.61 -8.44
CA THR A 89 3.82 -0.27 -8.05
C THR A 89 4.55 0.81 -8.86
N PHE A 90 5.88 0.77 -8.85
CA PHE A 90 6.72 1.70 -9.61
C PHE A 90 6.37 1.72 -11.10
N LEU A 91 6.29 0.55 -11.74
CA LEU A 91 5.95 0.45 -13.16
C LEU A 91 4.55 0.99 -13.48
N ASN A 92 3.59 0.75 -12.61
CA ASN A 92 2.20 1.19 -12.78
C ASN A 92 2.01 2.69 -12.53
N GLU A 93 2.94 3.33 -11.81
CA GLU A 93 2.96 4.78 -11.60
C GLU A 93 3.79 5.51 -12.65
N ALA A 94 4.95 4.95 -13.03
CA ALA A 94 5.89 5.57 -13.95
C ALA A 94 5.47 5.43 -15.43
N PHE A 95 4.74 4.37 -15.80
CA PHE A 95 4.37 4.09 -17.19
C PHE A 95 2.88 3.79 -17.34
N LEU A 96 2.14 4.72 -17.94
CA LEU A 96 0.70 4.60 -18.13
C LEU A 96 0.34 4.23 -19.58
N ALA A 97 -0.70 3.40 -19.72
CA ALA A 97 -1.19 2.95 -21.03
C ALA A 97 -2.20 3.93 -21.68
N CYS A 98 -2.79 4.81 -20.88
CA CYS A 98 -3.81 5.77 -21.30
C CYS A 98 -3.41 7.16 -20.82
N SER A 99 -3.93 8.19 -21.50
CA SER A 99 -3.64 9.58 -21.14
C SER A 99 -4.05 9.86 -19.70
N PRO A 100 -3.14 10.34 -18.84
CA PRO A 100 -3.51 10.83 -17.53
C PRO A 100 -4.08 12.25 -17.56
N HIS A 101 -4.12 12.91 -18.72
CA HIS A 101 -4.46 14.34 -18.85
C HIS A 101 -3.62 15.22 -17.90
N ASN A 102 -2.34 14.84 -17.74
CA ASN A 102 -1.42 15.52 -16.86
C ASN A 102 -0.02 15.60 -17.51
N ASP A 103 0.14 16.59 -18.38
CA ASP A 103 1.39 16.82 -19.12
C ASP A 103 2.50 17.41 -18.23
N GLU A 104 2.18 17.82 -17.00
CA GLU A 104 3.16 18.24 -16.00
C GLU A 104 3.94 17.06 -15.44
N VAL A 105 3.27 15.92 -15.25
CA VAL A 105 3.89 14.72 -14.67
C VAL A 105 4.33 13.73 -15.75
N TYR A 106 3.63 13.68 -16.88
CA TYR A 106 3.85 12.66 -17.90
C TYR A 106 4.10 13.23 -19.30
N SER A 107 4.95 12.58 -20.08
CA SER A 107 5.16 12.80 -21.50
C SER A 107 4.73 11.57 -22.31
N LEU A 108 4.08 11.76 -23.46
CA LEU A 108 3.79 10.65 -24.37
C LEU A 108 5.08 10.22 -25.09
N GLU A 109 5.55 9.00 -24.82
CA GLU A 109 6.79 8.45 -25.34
C GLU A 109 6.58 7.13 -26.08
N CYS A 110 7.41 6.90 -27.10
CA CYS A 110 7.41 5.69 -27.90
C CYS A 110 8.56 4.78 -27.45
N MET A 111 8.32 3.94 -26.44
CA MET A 111 9.37 3.19 -25.74
C MET A 111 9.39 1.71 -26.12
N THR A 112 10.58 1.15 -26.27
CA THR A 112 10.84 -0.29 -26.32
C THR A 112 10.80 -0.91 -24.92
N THR A 113 10.67 -2.23 -24.86
CA THR A 113 10.81 -2.94 -23.58
C THR A 113 12.21 -2.79 -22.99
N ASN A 114 13.26 -2.68 -23.82
CA ASN A 114 14.63 -2.44 -23.35
C ASN A 114 14.75 -1.10 -22.62
N GLU A 115 14.14 -0.03 -23.14
CA GLU A 115 14.18 1.29 -22.52
C GLU A 115 13.43 1.30 -21.19
N ILE A 116 12.25 0.67 -21.11
CA ILE A 116 11.51 0.54 -19.85
C ILE A 116 12.32 -0.28 -18.83
N LEU A 117 12.92 -1.40 -19.26
CA LEU A 117 13.78 -2.22 -18.40
C LEU A 117 14.98 -1.40 -17.90
N ALA A 118 15.65 -0.64 -18.77
CA ALA A 118 16.79 0.20 -18.40
C ALA A 118 16.42 1.23 -17.32
N VAL A 119 15.22 1.82 -17.39
CA VAL A 119 14.74 2.73 -16.33
C VAL A 119 14.55 2.00 -15.01
N VAL A 120 13.91 0.83 -15.02
CA VAL A 120 13.65 0.01 -13.82
C VAL A 120 14.94 -0.50 -13.19
N SER A 121 15.91 -0.93 -14.00
CA SER A 121 17.21 -1.45 -13.57
C SER A 121 18.03 -0.44 -12.77
N ARG A 122 17.72 0.87 -12.85
CA ARG A 122 18.35 1.88 -11.98
C ARG A 122 18.01 1.71 -10.51
N TYR A 123 16.90 1.03 -10.19
CA TYR A 123 16.39 0.90 -8.83
C TYR A 123 16.32 -0.55 -8.33
N THR A 124 16.62 -1.54 -9.16
CA THR A 124 16.53 -2.95 -8.76
C THR A 124 17.52 -3.82 -9.50
N SER A 125 18.07 -4.80 -8.79
CA SER A 125 18.91 -5.85 -9.35
C SER A 125 18.13 -7.12 -9.74
N LEU A 126 16.81 -7.15 -9.53
CA LEU A 126 15.97 -8.33 -9.78
C LEU A 126 15.92 -8.77 -11.24
N PHE A 127 16.41 -7.93 -12.17
CA PHE A 127 16.45 -8.20 -13.60
C PHE A 127 17.85 -8.15 -14.21
N ASP A 128 18.92 -8.07 -13.41
CA ASP A 128 20.30 -7.93 -13.92
C ASP A 128 20.72 -9.10 -14.82
N ASP A 129 20.20 -10.30 -14.53
CA ASP A 129 20.45 -11.53 -15.29
C ASP A 129 19.33 -11.84 -16.31
N LYS A 130 18.37 -10.93 -16.51
CA LYS A 130 17.19 -11.17 -17.35
C LYS A 130 17.28 -10.42 -18.66
N SER A 131 16.97 -11.14 -19.73
CA SER A 131 16.73 -10.50 -21.03
C SER A 131 15.46 -9.66 -21.00
N SER A 132 15.38 -8.68 -21.88
CA SER A 132 14.18 -7.87 -22.12
C SER A 132 12.93 -8.70 -22.40
N ASN A 133 13.07 -9.82 -23.12
CA ASN A 133 11.96 -10.74 -23.34
C ASN A 133 11.50 -11.40 -22.04
N SER A 134 12.43 -11.83 -21.19
CA SER A 134 12.09 -12.39 -19.86
C SER A 134 11.37 -11.36 -19.00
N PHE A 135 11.85 -10.11 -19.00
CA PHE A 135 11.18 -8.99 -18.33
C PHE A 135 9.77 -8.75 -18.88
N LEU A 136 9.58 -8.71 -20.20
CA LEU A 136 8.25 -8.55 -20.81
C LEU A 136 7.28 -9.66 -20.40
N GLN A 137 7.73 -10.92 -20.41
CA GLN A 137 6.92 -12.05 -19.98
C GLN A 137 6.57 -11.96 -18.49
N TRP A 138 7.49 -11.48 -17.66
CA TRP A 138 7.18 -11.17 -16.26
C TRP A 138 6.11 -10.07 -16.15
N CYS A 139 6.24 -8.97 -16.88
CA CYS A 139 5.25 -7.89 -16.88
C CYS A 139 3.86 -8.36 -17.33
N LEU A 140 3.79 -9.20 -18.37
CA LEU A 140 2.52 -9.76 -18.87
C LEU A 140 1.86 -10.68 -17.83
N ARG A 141 2.65 -11.59 -17.21
CA ARG A 141 2.15 -12.49 -16.16
C ARG A 141 1.66 -11.72 -14.92
N ARG A 142 2.35 -10.64 -14.55
CA ARG A 142 1.98 -9.74 -13.45
C ARG A 142 0.91 -8.71 -13.84
N LYS A 143 0.46 -8.69 -15.10
CA LYS A 143 -0.57 -7.79 -15.62
C LYS A 143 -0.25 -6.30 -15.41
N ILE A 144 1.02 -5.91 -15.59
CA ILE A 144 1.46 -4.51 -15.47
C ILE A 144 0.69 -3.64 -16.46
N LYS A 145 0.21 -2.47 -16.01
CA LYS A 145 -0.75 -1.62 -16.75
C LYS A 145 -0.23 -1.18 -18.12
N PHE A 146 1.05 -0.78 -18.22
CA PHE A 146 1.64 -0.32 -19.50
C PHE A 146 1.60 -1.40 -20.60
N THR A 147 1.49 -2.69 -20.26
CA THR A 147 1.42 -3.77 -21.26
C THR A 147 0.15 -3.70 -22.12
N LYS A 148 -0.87 -2.94 -21.69
CA LYS A 148 -2.10 -2.66 -22.45
C LYS A 148 -1.94 -1.51 -23.45
N ALA A 149 -0.84 -0.77 -23.40
CA ALA A 149 -0.59 0.35 -24.29
C ALA A 149 -0.51 -0.09 -25.76
N THR A 150 -0.92 0.80 -26.66
CA THR A 150 -0.89 0.56 -28.11
C THR A 150 0.53 0.25 -28.55
N VAL A 151 0.67 -0.85 -29.30
CA VAL A 151 1.96 -1.29 -29.86
C VAL A 151 2.10 -0.73 -31.27
N SER A 152 3.17 0.02 -31.53
CA SER A 152 3.60 0.36 -32.87
C SER A 152 4.78 -0.52 -33.28
N ARG A 153 4.82 -0.95 -34.54
CA ARG A 153 5.97 -1.72 -35.07
C ARG A 153 6.69 -0.83 -36.07
N LYS A 154 7.92 -0.43 -35.75
CA LYS A 154 8.75 0.39 -36.63
C LYS A 154 9.98 -0.42 -37.08
N ARG A 155 10.44 -0.17 -38.30
CA ARG A 155 11.66 -0.77 -38.83
C ARG A 155 12.82 0.17 -38.50
N ALA A 156 13.80 -0.29 -37.72
CA ALA A 156 15.03 0.48 -37.55
C ALA A 156 15.81 0.49 -38.87
N LYS A 157 16.41 1.63 -39.23
CA LYS A 157 17.14 1.81 -40.49
C LYS A 157 18.31 0.81 -40.52
N GLY A 158 18.27 -0.17 -41.43
CA GLY A 158 19.29 -1.22 -41.57
C GLY A 158 18.99 -2.56 -40.89
N GLN A 159 17.89 -2.71 -40.14
CA GLN A 159 17.51 -4.00 -39.55
C GLN A 159 16.44 -4.74 -40.37
N LYS A 160 16.60 -6.07 -40.50
CA LYS A 160 15.63 -6.95 -41.18
C LYS A 160 14.33 -7.09 -40.38
N GLU A 161 14.42 -7.10 -39.05
CA GLU A 161 13.28 -7.28 -38.14
C GLU A 161 12.62 -5.95 -37.74
N LYS A 162 11.30 -6.00 -37.49
CA LYS A 162 10.54 -4.86 -36.97
C LYS A 162 10.64 -4.85 -35.44
N ILE A 163 11.09 -3.75 -34.85
CA ILE A 163 11.11 -3.59 -33.40
C ILE A 163 9.71 -3.13 -32.94
N GLY A 164 9.21 -3.76 -31.88
CA GLY A 164 7.96 -3.36 -31.22
C GLY A 164 8.21 -2.23 -30.23
N PHE A 165 7.44 -1.16 -30.37
CA PHE A 165 7.41 -0.01 -29.46
C PHE A 165 6.03 0.08 -28.81
N ARG A 166 5.97 0.61 -27.60
CA ARG A 166 4.74 0.93 -26.88
C ARG A 166 4.64 2.43 -26.74
N ASN A 167 3.48 2.97 -27.11
CA ASN A 167 3.16 4.38 -26.87
C ASN A 167 2.66 4.49 -25.43
N VAL A 168 3.52 4.94 -24.52
CA VAL A 168 3.24 5.03 -23.08
C VAL A 168 3.34 6.48 -22.64
N TYR A 169 2.53 6.87 -21.66
CA TYR A 169 2.73 8.11 -20.94
C TYR A 169 3.76 7.84 -19.84
N ALA A 170 4.99 8.27 -20.08
CA ALA A 170 6.13 8.06 -19.19
C ALA A 170 6.25 9.25 -18.22
N MET A 171 6.50 8.95 -16.95
CA MET A 171 6.73 9.99 -15.94
C MET A 171 8.03 10.73 -16.24
N LYS A 172 8.00 12.06 -16.10
CA LYS A 172 9.18 12.91 -16.30
C LYS A 172 10.31 12.53 -15.33
N ARG A 173 11.55 12.68 -15.79
CA ARG A 173 12.75 12.17 -15.09
C ARG A 173 13.00 12.85 -13.76
N GLU A 174 12.59 14.10 -13.60
CA GLU A 174 12.69 14.87 -12.38
C GLU A 174 11.77 14.37 -11.25
N LEU A 175 10.75 13.56 -11.57
CA LEU A 175 9.78 13.04 -10.60
C LEU A 175 9.98 11.55 -10.31
N ILE A 176 10.60 10.80 -11.22
CA ILE A 176 10.67 9.34 -11.15
C ILE A 176 11.49 8.83 -9.95
N ASP A 177 12.54 9.55 -9.55
CA ASP A 177 13.35 9.19 -8.38
C ASP A 177 12.56 9.35 -7.08
N ASN A 178 11.69 10.38 -7.00
CA ASN A 178 10.85 10.60 -5.82
C ASN A 178 9.82 9.49 -5.65
N VAL A 179 9.26 8.98 -6.75
CA VAL A 179 8.35 7.84 -6.72
C VAL A 179 9.06 6.58 -6.24
N ALA A 180 10.25 6.29 -6.79
CA ALA A 180 11.04 5.15 -6.34
C ALA A 180 11.41 5.25 -4.86
N GLU A 181 11.82 6.44 -4.38
CA GLU A 181 12.14 6.71 -2.98
C GLU A 181 10.93 6.57 -2.06
N SER A 182 9.77 7.09 -2.47
CA SER A 182 8.51 6.94 -1.73
C SER A 182 8.13 5.47 -1.54
N ILE A 183 8.22 4.66 -2.61
CA ILE A 183 7.94 3.22 -2.58
C ILE A 183 8.95 2.48 -1.70
N ALA A 184 10.25 2.75 -1.87
CA ALA A 184 11.30 2.08 -1.10
C ALA A 184 11.21 2.39 0.40
N THR A 185 10.84 3.62 0.75
CA THR A 185 10.76 4.08 2.15
C THR A 185 9.41 3.78 2.82
N TYR A 186 8.42 3.28 2.10
CA TYR A 186 7.08 3.03 2.63
C TYR A 186 7.09 2.04 3.81
N LEU A 187 7.75 0.89 3.66
CA LEU A 187 7.85 -0.11 4.73
C LEU A 187 8.64 0.42 5.95
N PRO A 188 9.84 1.00 5.80
CA PRO A 188 10.53 1.64 6.91
C PRO A 188 9.67 2.66 7.66
N ARG A 189 8.94 3.53 6.95
CA ARG A 189 8.01 4.50 7.56
C ARG A 189 6.88 3.80 8.32
N TYR A 190 6.35 2.70 7.78
CA TYR A 190 5.32 1.92 8.46
C TYR A 190 5.84 1.29 9.75
N GLN A 191 7.04 0.72 9.72
CA GLN A 191 7.68 0.17 10.90
C GLN A 191 8.00 1.23 11.95
N GLU A 192 8.47 2.41 11.53
CA GLU A 192 8.68 3.56 12.41
C GLU A 192 7.37 4.00 13.07
N TYR A 193 6.29 4.10 12.31
CA TYR A 193 4.96 4.41 12.82
C TYR A 193 4.51 3.41 13.90
N ILE A 194 4.62 2.11 13.63
CA ILE A 194 4.31 1.09 14.65
C ILE A 194 5.24 1.21 15.86
N GLY A 195 6.53 1.49 15.65
CA GLY A 195 7.49 1.74 16.72
C GLY A 195 7.10 2.91 17.61
N ASN A 196 6.54 3.98 17.04
CA ASN A 196 6.05 5.13 17.79
C ASN A 196 4.77 4.80 18.57
N LEU A 197 3.85 4.00 18.01
CA LEU A 197 2.71 3.48 18.78
C LEU A 197 3.16 2.72 20.03
N HIS A 198 4.19 1.87 19.92
CA HIS A 198 4.76 1.19 21.09
C HIS A 198 5.31 2.16 22.14
N LYS A 199 5.97 3.26 21.71
CA LYS A 199 6.49 4.30 22.63
C LYS A 199 5.37 5.09 23.31
N GLU A 200 4.24 5.26 22.64
CA GLU A 200 3.03 5.90 23.16
C GLU A 200 2.21 4.97 24.09
N GLY A 201 2.67 3.73 24.30
CA GLY A 201 2.05 2.78 25.22
C GLY A 201 0.99 1.86 24.58
N PHE A 202 0.80 1.93 23.25
CA PHE A 202 -0.11 1.02 22.58
C PHE A 202 0.39 -0.43 22.62
N GLN A 203 -0.55 -1.35 22.82
CA GLN A 203 -0.31 -2.78 22.65
C GLN A 203 -0.65 -3.17 21.20
N VAL A 204 0.38 -3.17 20.35
CA VAL A 204 0.25 -3.55 18.94
C VAL A 204 0.31 -5.08 18.81
N ILE A 205 -0.82 -5.67 18.42
CA ILE A 205 -1.02 -7.13 18.31
C ILE A 205 -1.44 -7.51 16.90
N GLY A 206 -1.07 -8.71 16.46
CA GLY A 206 -1.44 -9.26 15.17
C GLY A 206 -2.59 -10.25 15.27
N TYR A 207 -3.43 -10.32 14.23
CA TYR A 207 -4.41 -11.38 14.07
C TYR A 207 -4.38 -11.99 12.68
N ALA A 208 -4.30 -13.32 12.62
CA ALA A 208 -4.23 -14.09 11.40
C ALA A 208 -5.36 -15.12 11.32
N ARG A 209 -6.28 -14.94 10.37
CA ARG A 209 -7.35 -15.91 10.10
C ARG A 209 -7.14 -16.66 8.81
N LYS A 210 -7.37 -17.97 8.87
CA LYS A 210 -7.44 -18.84 7.69
C LYS A 210 -8.87 -19.35 7.51
N SER A 211 -9.38 -19.19 6.29
CA SER A 211 -10.71 -19.69 5.93
C SER A 211 -10.75 -21.22 5.91
N ILE A 212 -11.94 -21.76 6.17
CA ILE A 212 -12.25 -23.17 5.97
C ILE A 212 -11.92 -23.56 4.53
N GLY A 213 -11.16 -24.64 4.37
CA GLY A 213 -10.67 -25.10 3.08
C GLY A 213 -10.33 -26.58 3.10
N LYS A 214 -10.05 -27.12 1.90
CA LYS A 214 -9.78 -28.55 1.65
C LYS A 214 -8.32 -28.95 1.88
N GLU A 215 -7.44 -27.99 2.21
CA GLU A 215 -6.06 -28.29 2.53
C GLU A 215 -5.94 -29.19 3.77
N ASP A 216 -4.91 -30.02 3.79
CA ASP A 216 -4.55 -30.82 4.96
C ASP A 216 -4.02 -29.93 6.12
N GLU A 217 -3.96 -30.52 7.31
CA GLU A 217 -3.61 -29.81 8.54
C GLU A 217 -2.18 -29.24 8.50
N ASP A 218 -1.20 -29.98 7.96
CA ASP A 218 0.20 -29.52 7.90
C ASP A 218 0.37 -28.36 6.91
N THR A 219 -0.29 -28.45 5.76
CA THR A 219 -0.38 -27.32 4.82
C THR A 219 -1.02 -26.12 5.49
N ARG A 220 -2.12 -26.30 6.23
CA ARG A 220 -2.79 -25.20 6.94
C ARG A 220 -1.87 -24.54 7.98
N ILE A 221 -1.19 -25.33 8.79
CA ILE A 221 -0.21 -24.86 9.79
C ILE A 221 0.87 -24.04 9.11
N ARG A 222 1.47 -24.56 8.03
CA ARG A 222 2.51 -23.84 7.29
C ARG A 222 2.02 -22.49 6.74
N LEU A 223 0.80 -22.45 6.20
CA LEU A 223 0.23 -21.21 5.65
C LEU A 223 -0.06 -20.18 6.76
N LEU A 224 -0.60 -20.62 7.90
CA LEU A 224 -0.82 -19.77 9.07
C LEU A 224 0.50 -19.29 9.68
N GLN A 225 1.50 -20.16 9.80
CA GLN A 225 2.83 -19.79 10.30
C GLN A 225 3.46 -18.69 9.46
N ASN A 226 3.33 -18.77 8.13
CA ASN A 226 3.79 -17.68 7.24
C ASN A 226 3.06 -16.36 7.52
N MET A 227 1.76 -16.39 7.83
CA MET A 227 1.00 -15.19 8.19
C MET A 227 1.46 -14.61 9.54
N VAL A 228 1.70 -15.46 10.54
CA VAL A 228 2.23 -15.09 11.85
C VAL A 228 3.60 -14.41 11.72
N GLU A 229 4.52 -15.03 10.97
CA GLU A 229 5.85 -14.46 10.75
C GLU A 229 5.82 -13.10 10.05
N ARG A 230 4.86 -12.89 9.15
CA ARG A 230 4.69 -11.61 8.46
C ARG A 230 4.25 -10.52 9.41
N LEU A 231 3.25 -10.79 10.23
CA LEU A 231 2.79 -9.84 11.25
C LEU A 231 3.93 -9.47 12.20
N ALA A 232 4.72 -10.45 12.63
CA ALA A 232 5.87 -10.22 13.50
C ALA A 232 6.99 -9.40 12.82
N LYS A 233 7.47 -9.82 11.65
CA LYS A 233 8.62 -9.21 10.97
C LYS A 233 8.29 -7.85 10.35
N ARG A 234 7.11 -7.73 9.74
CA ARG A 234 6.72 -6.53 8.99
C ARG A 234 6.00 -5.51 9.85
N SER A 235 5.05 -5.94 10.66
CA SER A 235 4.21 -5.05 11.46
C SER A 235 4.65 -4.96 12.92
N LEU A 236 5.81 -5.52 13.28
CA LEU A 236 6.43 -5.40 14.61
C LEU A 236 5.46 -5.66 15.78
N VAL A 237 4.53 -6.60 15.58
CA VAL A 237 3.54 -6.97 16.60
C VAL A 237 4.23 -7.77 17.71
N LYS A 238 3.83 -7.52 18.95
CA LYS A 238 4.40 -8.21 20.13
C LYS A 238 3.69 -9.52 20.45
N LYS A 239 2.42 -9.62 20.08
CA LYS A 239 1.58 -10.80 20.26
C LYS A 239 0.85 -11.12 18.96
N VAL A 240 0.63 -12.40 18.69
CA VAL A 240 -0.12 -12.85 17.51
C VAL A 240 -1.20 -13.84 17.92
N PHE A 241 -2.44 -13.52 17.57
CA PHE A 241 -3.58 -14.42 17.74
C PHE A 241 -3.99 -14.98 16.38
N VAL A 242 -4.57 -16.16 16.39
CA VAL A 242 -4.96 -16.84 15.14
C VAL A 242 -6.39 -17.33 15.17
N SER A 243 -6.94 -17.52 13.98
CA SER A 243 -8.17 -18.26 13.80
C SER A 243 -7.96 -19.29 12.69
N PRO A 244 -7.68 -20.55 13.06
CA PRO A 244 -7.16 -21.50 12.09
C PRO A 244 -8.15 -21.93 11.01
N SER A 245 -9.44 -21.90 11.31
CA SER A 245 -10.46 -22.40 10.39
C SER A 245 -11.83 -21.78 10.67
N SER A 246 -12.05 -20.58 10.16
CA SER A 246 -13.33 -19.87 10.35
C SER A 246 -13.76 -19.10 9.11
N SER A 247 -15.07 -18.94 8.92
CA SER A 247 -15.58 -18.15 7.80
C SER A 247 -15.29 -16.67 8.01
N ALA A 248 -15.12 -15.92 6.91
CA ALA A 248 -15.00 -14.47 6.98
C ALA A 248 -16.29 -13.78 7.44
N SER A 249 -17.43 -14.40 7.15
CA SER A 249 -18.76 -13.92 7.53
C SER A 249 -19.23 -14.47 8.88
N GLU A 250 -18.43 -15.31 9.53
CA GLU A 250 -18.76 -15.84 10.85
C GLU A 250 -18.45 -14.78 11.91
N LYS A 251 -19.38 -14.63 12.86
CA LYS A 251 -19.26 -13.67 13.95
C LYS A 251 -17.94 -13.82 14.67
N ILE A 252 -17.18 -12.73 14.81
CA ILE A 252 -15.84 -12.75 15.43
C ILE A 252 -15.90 -13.37 16.83
N SER A 253 -16.93 -13.02 17.62
CA SER A 253 -17.12 -13.52 18.99
C SER A 253 -17.37 -15.02 19.10
N ALA A 254 -17.84 -15.67 18.03
CA ALA A 254 -18.16 -17.10 18.03
C ALA A 254 -17.00 -18.00 17.57
N ARG A 255 -15.94 -17.42 16.99
CA ARG A 255 -14.85 -18.18 16.37
C ARG A 255 -14.01 -18.91 17.40
N ASP A 256 -13.55 -20.09 17.01
CA ASP A 256 -12.53 -20.86 17.76
C ASP A 256 -12.92 -21.24 19.20
N THR A 257 -14.21 -21.18 19.56
CA THR A 257 -14.71 -21.58 20.89
C THR A 257 -14.37 -23.02 21.27
N ASN A 258 -14.23 -23.88 20.26
CA ASN A 258 -13.84 -25.29 20.42
C ASN A 258 -12.48 -25.61 19.76
N GLU A 259 -11.74 -24.61 19.26
CA GLU A 259 -10.47 -24.83 18.56
C GLU A 259 -9.29 -24.76 19.54
N VAL A 260 -8.57 -25.87 19.65
CA VAL A 260 -7.48 -26.03 20.61
C VAL A 260 -6.24 -26.68 19.98
N GLY A 261 -6.35 -27.26 18.78
CA GLY A 261 -5.36 -28.16 18.21
C GLY A 261 -4.31 -27.45 17.33
N ILE A 262 -4.76 -26.69 16.35
CA ILE A 262 -3.89 -26.06 15.35
C ILE A 262 -3.14 -24.89 15.96
N ALA A 263 -3.80 -24.06 16.78
CA ALA A 263 -3.16 -22.91 17.42
C ALA A 263 -1.93 -23.31 18.25
N ARG A 264 -2.00 -24.45 18.98
CA ARG A 264 -0.90 -24.97 19.81
C ARG A 264 0.30 -25.49 19.01
N ARG A 265 0.10 -25.84 17.74
CA ARG A 265 1.17 -26.32 16.84
C ARG A 265 1.94 -25.17 16.18
N LEU A 266 1.43 -23.94 16.25
CA LEU A 266 2.07 -22.77 15.68
C LEU A 266 3.11 -22.18 16.66
N LYS A 267 4.18 -21.64 16.10
CA LYS A 267 5.23 -20.95 16.85
C LYS A 267 4.94 -19.45 16.89
N ASN A 268 5.26 -18.83 18.03
CA ASN A 268 5.07 -17.39 18.27
C ASN A 268 3.61 -16.95 18.09
N VAL A 269 2.69 -17.76 18.62
CA VAL A 269 1.26 -17.50 18.69
C VAL A 269 0.86 -17.46 20.17
N ASP A 270 0.06 -16.46 20.53
CA ASP A 270 -0.39 -16.15 21.89
C ASP A 270 -1.80 -16.67 22.19
N GLY A 271 -2.47 -17.25 21.20
CA GLY A 271 -3.78 -17.87 21.38
C GLY A 271 -4.66 -17.83 20.14
N ASN A 272 -5.89 -18.27 20.31
CA ASN A 272 -6.92 -18.24 19.27
C ASN A 272 -7.76 -16.94 19.32
N THR A 273 -8.90 -16.88 18.61
CA THR A 273 -9.78 -15.69 18.63
C THR A 273 -10.37 -15.40 20.01
N GLN A 274 -10.64 -16.40 20.85
CA GLN A 274 -11.18 -16.19 22.20
C GLN A 274 -10.11 -15.59 23.13
N ASP A 275 -8.87 -16.02 22.99
CA ASP A 275 -7.73 -15.43 23.69
C ASP A 275 -7.51 -13.97 23.25
N LEU A 276 -7.68 -13.66 21.96
CA LEU A 276 -7.63 -12.29 21.44
C LEU A 276 -8.69 -11.40 22.11
N ILE A 277 -9.95 -11.85 22.14
CA ILE A 277 -11.05 -11.08 22.74
C ILE A 277 -10.76 -10.82 24.22
N SER A 278 -10.34 -11.85 24.95
CA SER A 278 -10.00 -11.76 26.36
C SER A 278 -8.83 -10.78 26.59
N PHE A 279 -7.81 -10.83 25.73
CA PHE A 279 -6.67 -9.93 25.78
C PHE A 279 -7.09 -8.47 25.53
N ILE A 280 -7.94 -8.21 24.53
CA ILE A 280 -8.43 -6.86 24.24
C ILE A 280 -9.25 -6.33 25.41
N ALA A 281 -10.13 -7.15 25.98
CA ALA A 281 -10.95 -6.74 27.13
C ALA A 281 -10.09 -6.36 28.35
N ALA A 282 -8.97 -7.05 28.57
CA ALA A 282 -8.10 -6.82 29.73
C ALA A 282 -7.00 -5.77 29.53
N THR A 283 -6.77 -5.32 28.29
CA THR A 283 -5.57 -4.53 27.94
C THR A 283 -5.97 -3.18 27.35
N GLU A 284 -5.52 -2.07 27.92
CA GLU A 284 -5.79 -0.75 27.36
C GLU A 284 -4.96 -0.45 26.09
N ASN A 285 -5.45 0.50 25.28
CA ASN A 285 -4.76 1.04 24.11
C ASN A 285 -4.30 -0.04 23.11
N VAL A 286 -5.22 -0.92 22.70
CA VAL A 286 -4.92 -1.97 21.73
C VAL A 286 -4.99 -1.45 20.30
N CYS A 287 -3.96 -1.80 19.51
CA CYS A 287 -3.91 -1.64 18.07
C CYS A 287 -3.85 -3.03 17.42
N LEU A 288 -4.87 -3.38 16.64
CA LEU A 288 -5.00 -4.69 16.02
C LEU A 288 -4.54 -4.63 14.56
N VAL A 289 -3.54 -5.44 14.19
CA VAL A 289 -3.02 -5.54 12.83
C VAL A 289 -3.50 -6.82 12.15
N VAL A 290 -4.06 -6.71 10.96
CA VAL A 290 -4.52 -7.84 10.12
C VAL A 290 -4.03 -7.69 8.68
N LEU A 291 -3.87 -8.81 7.96
CA LEU A 291 -3.24 -8.82 6.62
C LEU A 291 -4.15 -8.43 5.45
N ASP A 292 -5.47 -8.41 5.67
CA ASP A 292 -6.47 -7.94 4.72
C ASP A 292 -7.82 -7.75 5.44
N PHE A 293 -8.77 -7.07 4.79
CA PHE A 293 -10.13 -6.87 5.32
C PHE A 293 -10.81 -8.18 5.67
N ALA A 294 -10.83 -9.09 4.69
CA ALA A 294 -11.39 -10.41 4.90
C ALA A 294 -10.54 -11.25 5.86
N GLY A 295 -9.46 -10.76 6.46
CA GLY A 295 -8.67 -11.42 7.50
C GLY A 295 -9.26 -11.19 8.88
N ILE A 296 -9.95 -10.07 9.08
CA ILE A 296 -10.79 -9.84 10.26
C ILE A 296 -12.21 -10.32 10.02
N THR A 297 -12.95 -9.75 9.07
CA THR A 297 -14.34 -10.14 8.77
C THR A 297 -14.77 -9.59 7.41
N THR A 298 -15.81 -10.19 6.82
CA THR A 298 -16.53 -9.62 5.67
C THR A 298 -17.91 -9.06 6.04
N ASP A 299 -18.26 -9.12 7.32
CA ASP A 299 -19.50 -8.60 7.87
C ASP A 299 -19.19 -7.27 8.59
N ALA A 300 -19.66 -6.18 8.00
CA ALA A 300 -19.43 -4.83 8.51
C ALA A 300 -20.17 -4.57 9.84
N GLU A 301 -21.36 -5.14 10.01
CA GLU A 301 -22.14 -4.96 11.24
C GLU A 301 -21.55 -5.77 12.39
N ASP A 302 -21.04 -6.98 12.10
CA ASP A 302 -20.28 -7.76 13.08
C ASP A 302 -18.97 -7.05 13.47
N LEU A 303 -18.27 -6.43 12.52
CA LEU A 303 -17.09 -5.61 12.84
C LEU A 303 -17.45 -4.45 13.76
N ARG A 304 -18.54 -3.73 13.43
CA ARG A 304 -18.99 -2.59 14.21
C ARG A 304 -19.35 -3.01 15.63
N SER A 305 -20.08 -4.12 15.78
CA SER A 305 -20.44 -4.71 17.07
C SER A 305 -19.19 -5.12 17.86
N PHE A 306 -18.26 -5.83 17.22
CA PHE A 306 -16.99 -6.23 17.82
C PHE A 306 -16.18 -5.02 18.33
N VAL A 307 -16.06 -3.96 17.52
CA VAL A 307 -15.39 -2.73 17.95
C VAL A 307 -16.16 -2.12 19.13
N GLN A 308 -17.48 -1.98 19.03
CA GLN A 308 -18.32 -1.39 20.07
C GLN A 308 -18.14 -2.10 21.43
N ASP A 309 -18.18 -3.43 21.44
CA ASP A 309 -18.06 -4.26 22.65
C ASP A 309 -16.65 -4.22 23.27
N ASN A 310 -15.63 -3.86 22.48
CA ASN A 310 -14.23 -3.86 22.91
C ASN A 310 -13.67 -2.44 23.02
N SER A 311 -14.04 -1.68 24.06
CA SER A 311 -13.68 -0.26 24.26
C SER A 311 -12.18 0.05 24.24
N ASN A 312 -11.36 -0.94 24.59
CA ASN A 312 -9.91 -0.88 24.60
C ASN A 312 -9.28 -0.97 23.20
N LEU A 313 -9.99 -1.50 22.21
CA LEU A 313 -9.56 -1.48 20.82
C LEU A 313 -9.68 -0.06 20.27
N LYS A 314 -8.53 0.59 20.07
CA LYS A 314 -8.45 1.98 19.62
C LYS A 314 -8.23 2.10 18.12
N MET A 315 -7.60 1.11 17.50
CA MET A 315 -7.26 1.15 16.08
C MET A 315 -7.20 -0.25 15.47
N ILE A 316 -7.57 -0.33 14.18
CA ILE A 316 -7.32 -1.49 13.32
C ILE A 316 -6.43 -1.07 12.16
N VAL A 317 -5.38 -1.85 11.90
CA VAL A 317 -4.45 -1.68 10.78
C VAL A 317 -4.64 -2.83 9.80
N ILE A 318 -4.88 -2.49 8.53
CA ILE A 318 -4.98 -3.46 7.44
C ILE A 318 -3.67 -3.42 6.65
N ASP A 319 -2.78 -4.38 6.92
CA ASP A 319 -1.46 -4.52 6.29
C ASP A 319 -1.55 -5.29 4.97
N GLN A 320 -1.77 -4.56 3.88
CA GLN A 320 -1.81 -5.08 2.51
C GLN A 320 -0.49 -4.87 1.75
N LEU A 321 0.60 -4.49 2.42
CA LEU A 321 1.92 -4.32 1.83
C LEU A 321 2.38 -5.47 0.91
N PRO A 322 2.21 -6.75 1.28
CA PRO A 322 2.69 -7.86 0.43
C PRO A 322 1.85 -8.06 -0.83
N PHE A 323 0.70 -7.40 -0.96
CA PHE A 323 -0.23 -7.63 -2.08
C PHE A 323 -0.48 -6.37 -2.91
N GLN A 324 -0.55 -5.22 -2.24
CA GLN A 324 -0.95 -3.93 -2.82
C GLN A 324 0.06 -2.81 -2.51
N HIS A 325 1.12 -3.08 -1.73
CA HIS A 325 2.07 -2.06 -1.27
C HIS A 325 1.37 -0.89 -0.52
N GLU A 326 0.34 -1.22 0.25
CA GLU A 326 -0.49 -0.25 0.95
C GLU A 326 -0.83 -0.74 2.37
N VAL A 327 -0.95 0.19 3.31
CA VAL A 327 -1.52 -0.03 4.65
C VAL A 327 -2.69 0.90 4.83
N LYS A 328 -3.80 0.41 5.38
CA LYS A 328 -4.93 1.25 5.79
C LYS A 328 -5.08 1.30 7.30
N LEU A 329 -5.34 2.49 7.83
CA LEU A 329 -5.50 2.74 9.26
C LEU A 329 -6.93 3.17 9.57
N PHE A 330 -7.58 2.45 10.49
CA PHE A 330 -8.93 2.74 10.93
C PHE A 330 -8.95 3.01 12.42
N GLN A 331 -9.30 4.24 12.80
CA GLN A 331 -9.50 4.60 14.20
C GLN A 331 -10.84 4.03 14.68
N ARG A 332 -10.94 3.70 15.98
CA ARG A 332 -12.18 3.24 16.60
C ARG A 332 -13.37 4.15 16.27
N ASN A 333 -13.19 5.46 16.46
CA ASN A 333 -14.24 6.45 16.23
C ASN A 333 -14.73 6.42 14.78
N GLN A 334 -13.82 6.22 13.83
CA GLN A 334 -14.15 6.10 12.42
C GLN A 334 -15.00 4.85 12.16
N LEU A 335 -14.60 3.69 12.68
CA LEU A 335 -15.37 2.45 12.48
C LEU A 335 -16.76 2.45 13.13
N LEU A 336 -16.99 3.30 14.14
CA LEU A 336 -18.29 3.40 14.82
C LEU A 336 -19.25 4.40 14.14
N ASN A 337 -18.70 5.45 13.52
CA ASN A 337 -19.45 6.64 13.10
C ASN A 337 -19.35 6.98 11.61
N ASP A 338 -18.41 6.40 10.87
CA ASP A 338 -18.23 6.64 9.44
C ASP A 338 -18.61 5.38 8.64
N PRO A 339 -19.79 5.38 7.97
CA PRO A 339 -20.23 4.24 7.16
C PRO A 339 -19.25 3.88 6.03
N GLN A 340 -18.56 4.85 5.43
CA GLN A 340 -17.63 4.60 4.32
C GLN A 340 -16.41 3.78 4.78
N ALA A 341 -15.99 3.96 6.03
CA ALA A 341 -14.92 3.15 6.61
C ALA A 341 -15.29 1.66 6.66
N LEU A 342 -16.55 1.35 6.97
CA LEU A 342 -17.06 -0.01 7.05
C LEU A 342 -17.27 -0.66 5.67
N GLU A 343 -17.55 0.12 4.62
CA GLU A 343 -17.72 -0.41 3.25
C GLU A 343 -16.51 -1.20 2.75
N ASN A 344 -15.30 -0.82 3.17
CA ASN A 344 -14.07 -1.54 2.82
C ASN A 344 -14.09 -3.01 3.30
N PHE A 345 -14.84 -3.32 4.36
CA PHE A 345 -14.96 -4.65 4.93
C PHE A 345 -16.02 -5.51 4.23
N ILE A 346 -16.88 -4.93 3.40
CA ILE A 346 -17.88 -5.64 2.59
C ILE A 346 -17.17 -6.24 1.35
N CYS A 347 -16.25 -7.18 1.57
CA CYS A 347 -15.39 -7.69 0.52
C CYS A 347 -16.13 -8.71 -0.38
N ARG A 348 -16.55 -8.27 -1.58
CA ARG A 348 -17.04 -9.15 -2.67
C ARG A 348 -15.93 -9.65 -3.60
N LYS A 349 -14.69 -9.19 -3.42
CA LYS A 349 -13.53 -9.60 -4.22
C LYS A 349 -12.94 -10.90 -3.66
N SER A 350 -12.38 -11.74 -4.53
CA SER A 350 -11.73 -13.00 -4.13
C SER A 350 -10.65 -12.76 -3.06
N CYS A 351 -10.67 -13.54 -1.98
CA CYS A 351 -9.68 -13.44 -0.90
C CYS A 351 -8.24 -13.51 -1.45
N VAL A 352 -7.39 -12.61 -0.95
CA VAL A 352 -5.99 -12.57 -1.35
C VAL A 352 -5.22 -13.71 -0.67
N GLN A 353 -4.19 -14.25 -1.32
CA GLN A 353 -3.35 -15.32 -0.75
C GLN A 353 -2.43 -14.78 0.35
N ARG A 354 -2.96 -14.65 1.57
CA ARG A 354 -2.29 -14.04 2.75
C ARG A 354 -0.94 -14.65 3.11
N SER A 355 -0.77 -15.93 2.81
CA SER A 355 0.39 -16.74 3.17
C SER A 355 1.51 -16.73 2.12
N LYS A 356 1.28 -16.14 0.93
CA LYS A 356 2.20 -16.14 -0.21
C LYS A 356 3.11 -14.95 -0.24
#